data_AF-A0A956I7X8-F1
#
_entry.id   AF-A0A956I7X8-F1
#
_cell.length_a   1.000
_cell.length_b   1.000
_cell.length_c   1.000
_cell.angle_alpha   90.00
_cell.angle_beta   90.00
_cell.angle_gamma   90.00
#
_symmetry.space_group_name_H-M   'P 1'
#
loop_
_entity.id
_entity.type
_entity.pdbx_description
1 polymer ?
#
loop_
_entity_poly.entity_id
_entity_poly.type
_entity_poly.pdbx_seq_one_letter_code
_entity_poly.pdbx_strand_id
1 'polypeptide(L)' 'MLRRSMIPDEAIADLRARVDLKALVGEYVRLVKSGASWKGLCPFHNE' A
#
# COMPACT_ATOMS: atom_id res chain seq x y z
N MET A 1 18.06 -14.97 1.97
CA MET A 1 16.70 -14.42 1.76
C MET A 1 16.85 -12.96 1.39
N LEU A 2 16.53 -12.64 0.13
CA LEU A 2 16.59 -11.35 -0.57
C LEU A 2 17.66 -10.37 -0.09
N ARG A 3 18.79 -10.35 -0.82
CA ARG A 3 19.74 -9.22 -0.80
C ARG A 3 18.94 -7.92 -0.92
N ARG A 4 19.40 -6.86 -0.27
CA ARG A 4 18.99 -5.48 -0.53
C ARG A 4 19.47 -5.16 -1.97
N SER A 5 18.71 -5.68 -2.93
CA SER A 5 19.08 -6.10 -4.30
C SER A 5 18.70 -5.07 -5.35
N MET A 6 19.60 -4.88 -6.33
CA MET A 6 19.37 -4.50 -7.75
C MET A 6 18.60 -3.20 -8.05
N ILE A 7 17.93 -2.61 -7.09
CA ILE A 7 17.13 -1.39 -7.21
C ILE A 7 17.72 -0.38 -6.23
N PRO A 8 18.08 0.83 -6.69
CA PRO A 8 18.59 1.88 -5.82
C PRO A 8 17.56 2.30 -4.76
N ASP A 9 18.02 2.61 -3.55
CA ASP A 9 17.16 3.01 -2.44
C ASP A 9 16.40 4.32 -2.77
N GLU A 10 17.00 5.22 -3.55
CA GLU A 10 16.34 6.44 -4.02
C GLU A 10 15.15 6.14 -4.93
N ALA A 11 15.26 5.13 -5.80
CA ALA A 11 14.16 4.73 -6.67
C ALA A 11 12.98 4.17 -5.87
N ILE A 12 13.26 3.46 -4.76
CA ILE A 12 12.23 2.96 -3.83
C ILE A 12 11.58 4.14 -3.10
N ALA A 13 12.36 5.11 -2.65
CA ALA A 13 11.86 6.31 -1.97
C ALA A 13 10.95 7.15 -2.90
N ASP A 14 11.39 7.38 -4.13
CA ASP A 14 10.63 8.10 -5.15
C ASP A 14 9.30 7.40 -5.48
N LEU A 15 9.32 6.08 -5.60
CA LEU A 15 8.10 5.30 -5.81
C LEU A 15 7.12 5.49 -4.64
N ARG A 16 7.59 5.36 -3.40
CA ARG A 16 6.75 5.54 -2.20
C ARG A 16 6.17 6.94 -2.09
N ALA A 17 6.91 7.96 -2.52
CA ALA A 17 6.45 9.35 -2.47
C ALA A 17 5.36 9.67 -3.50
N ARG A 18 5.34 8.95 -4.63
CA ARG A 18 4.45 9.25 -5.77
C ARG A 18 3.20 8.38 -5.83
N VAL A 19 3.21 7.21 -5.19
CA VAL A 19 2.08 6.28 -5.19
C VAL A 19 1.07 6.66 -4.12
N ASP A 20 -0.17 6.93 -4.52
CA ASP A 20 -1.29 7.01 -3.60
C ASP A 20 -1.72 5.60 -3.18
N LEU A 21 -1.26 5.17 -2.01
CA LEU A 21 -1.57 3.85 -1.47
C LEU A 21 -3.06 3.65 -1.23
N LYS A 22 -3.82 4.70 -0.89
CA LYS A 22 -5.26 4.60 -0.66
C LYS A 22 -5.99 4.34 -1.99
N ALA A 23 -5.61 5.05 -3.05
CA ALA A 23 -6.18 4.82 -4.38
C ALA A 23 -5.88 3.39 -4.86
N LEU A 24 -4.61 2.98 -4.78
CA LEU A 24 -4.17 1.65 -5.22
C LEU A 24 -4.90 0.53 -4.46
N VAL A 25 -4.94 0.59 -3.13
CA VAL A 25 -5.64 -0.43 -2.33
C VAL A 25 -7.15 -0.40 -2.57
N GLY A 26 -7.71 0.79 -2.82
CA GLY A 26 -9.13 1.01 -3.13
C GLY A 26 -9.62 0.32 -4.40
N GLU A 27 -8.72 -0.03 -5.33
CA GLU A 27 -9.04 -0.83 -6.52
C GLU A 27 -9.43 -2.28 -6.17
N TYR A 28 -8.97 -2.78 -5.02
CA TYR A 28 -9.16 -4.18 -4.60
C TYR A 28 -10.15 -4.31 -3.44
N VAL A 29 -10.14 -3.35 -2.51
CA VAL A 29 -11.01 -3.39 -1.33
C VAL A 29 -11.73 -2.07 -1.14
N ARG A 30 -13.02 -2.14 -0.75
CA ARG A 30 -13.79 -0.94 -0.45
C ARG A 30 -13.26 -0.30 0.84
N LEU A 31 -12.72 0.91 0.70
CA LEU A 31 -12.24 1.71 1.82
C LEU A 31 -13.27 2.75 2.27
N VAL A 32 -13.43 2.89 3.58
CA VAL A 32 -14.27 3.90 4.25
C VAL A 32 -13.41 4.76 5.16
N LYS A 33 -13.64 6.08 5.17
CA LYS A 33 -12.91 7.01 6.04
C LYS A 33 -13.24 6.71 7.51
N SER A 34 -12.21 6.60 8.35
CA SER A 34 -12.34 6.36 9.79
C SER A 34 -11.34 7.23 10.54
N GLY A 35 -11.77 8.42 10.97
CA GLY A 35 -10.88 9.40 11.61
C GLY A 35 -9.74 9.81 10.67
N ALA A 36 -8.49 9.73 11.15
CA ALA A 36 -7.31 10.01 10.33
C ALA A 36 -7.05 8.96 9.24
N SER A 37 -7.54 7.72 9.41
CA SER A 37 -7.22 6.58 8.55
C SER A 37 -8.37 6.15 7.63
N TRP A 38 -8.18 5.03 6.93
CA TRP A 38 -9.16 4.34 6.10
C TRP A 38 -9.26 2.88 6.55
N LYS A 39 -10.45 2.30 6.49
CA LYS A 39 -10.71 0.91 6.87
C LYS A 39 -11.47 0.19 5.76
N GLY A 40 -11.23 -1.12 5.61
CA GLY A 40 -11.91 -2.01 4.68
C GLY A 40 -11.81 -3.45 5.17
N LEU A 41 -12.54 -4.35 4.52
CA LEU A 41 -12.46 -5.78 4.80
C LEU A 41 -11.10 -6.33 4.35
N CYS A 42 -10.54 -7.23 5.14
CA CYS A 42 -9.29 -7.89 4.80
C CYS A 42 -9.53 -8.89 3.66
N PRO A 43 -8.80 -8.81 2.52
CA PRO A 43 -8.96 -9.78 1.43
C PRO A 43 -8.16 -11.06 1.66
N PHE A 44 -7.32 -11.11 2.70
CA PHE A 44 -6.40 -12.22 2.98
C PHE A 44 -6.89 -13.16 4.08
N HIS A 45 -7.94 -12.77 4.81
CA HIS A 45 -8.53 -13.58 5.86
C HIS A 45 -10.05 -13.55 5.72
N ASN A 46 -10.63 -14.73 5.57
CA ASN A 46 -12.07 -14.91 5.56
C ASN A 46 -12.54 -15.09 7.00
N GLU A 47 -12.87 -13.96 7.64
CA GLU A 47 -13.48 -13.91 8.96
C GLU A 47 -14.86 -14.56 9.01
#